data_AF-A0A6J6LFJ2-F1
#
_entry.id   AF-A0A6J6LFJ2-F1
#
_cell.length_a   1.000
_cell.length_b   1.000
_cell.length_c   1.000
_cell.angle_alpha   90.00
_cell.angle_beta   90.00
_cell.angle_gamma   90.00
#
_symmetry.space_group_name_H-M   'P 1'
#
loop_
_entity.id
_entity.type
_entity.pdbx_description
1 polymer ?
#
loop_
_entity_poly.entity_id
_entity_poly.type
_entity_poly.pdbx_seq_one_letter_code
_entity_poly.pdbx_strand_id
1 'polypeptide(L)'
;MGSNSTSTRESRPLLPGGVAATRRAIRRRGGLMAIGVAAAMWFGGIVLSWILPGVIGGALSFVLMVMALPVMPILGMPASGGGQRLLVAVISSSVIWWFIGQTVAARVSKRPVVGWREWAREFVFLGLGLWIGAAGALIIGAVALGAF
;
A
#
# COMPACT_ATOMS: atom_id res chain seq x y z
N MET A 1 10.20 -20.13 58.56
CA MET A 1 9.14 -19.60 57.67
C MET A 1 9.80 -18.77 56.58
N GLY A 2 10.06 -19.35 55.41
CA GLY A 2 10.60 -18.63 54.25
C GLY A 2 9.58 -18.69 53.13
N SER A 3 9.03 -17.54 52.74
CA SER A 3 7.99 -17.43 51.70
C SER A 3 8.61 -17.66 50.32
N ASN A 4 8.14 -18.69 49.61
CA ASN A 4 8.45 -18.90 48.20
C ASN A 4 7.81 -17.79 47.36
N SER A 5 8.62 -16.89 46.82
CA SER A 5 8.20 -15.91 45.82
C SER A 5 7.99 -16.62 44.48
N THR A 6 6.72 -16.85 44.15
CA THR A 6 6.26 -17.32 42.84
C THR A 6 6.55 -16.23 41.80
N SER A 7 7.67 -16.38 41.09
CA SER A 7 7.97 -15.65 39.86
C SER A 7 6.94 -16.03 38.80
N THR A 8 5.91 -15.19 38.63
CA THR A 8 5.02 -15.19 37.46
C THR A 8 5.84 -14.74 36.25
N ARG A 9 6.47 -15.70 35.55
CA ARG A 9 7.06 -15.46 34.23
C ARG A 9 5.92 -15.07 33.28
N GLU A 10 5.83 -13.79 32.96
CA GLU A 10 5.01 -13.30 31.85
C GLU A 10 5.33 -14.12 30.59
N SER A 11 4.34 -14.89 30.16
CA SER A 11 4.34 -15.65 28.92
C SER A 11 4.40 -14.69 27.74
N ARG A 12 5.62 -14.27 27.35
CA ARG A 12 5.83 -13.46 26.15
C ARG A 12 5.21 -14.21 24.96
N PRO A 13 4.37 -13.56 24.13
CA PRO A 13 3.77 -14.20 22.97
C PRO A 13 4.85 -14.87 22.12
N LEU A 14 4.83 -16.21 22.09
CA LEU A 14 5.77 -17.02 21.31
C LEU A 14 5.42 -16.87 19.82
N LEU A 15 6.09 -15.92 19.14
CA LEU A 15 6.08 -15.83 17.68
C LEU A 15 6.67 -17.13 17.11
N PRO A 16 5.91 -17.91 16.30
CA PRO A 16 6.42 -19.14 15.70
C PRO A 16 7.71 -18.84 14.90
N GLY A 17 8.86 -19.36 15.36
CA GLY A 17 10.19 -19.15 14.74
C GLY A 17 11.03 -17.97 15.27
N GLY A 18 10.52 -17.16 16.21
CA GLY A 18 11.25 -16.05 16.85
C GLY A 18 11.46 -14.80 15.98
N VAL A 19 12.00 -13.74 16.58
CA VAL A 19 12.21 -12.41 15.94
C VAL A 19 13.01 -12.49 14.64
N ALA A 20 13.94 -13.45 14.55
CA ALA A 20 14.74 -13.68 13.34
C ALA A 20 13.93 -14.27 12.17
N ALA A 21 12.90 -15.08 12.42
CA ALA A 21 11.99 -15.57 11.39
C ALA A 21 11.11 -14.43 10.86
N THR A 22 10.54 -13.61 11.74
CA THR A 22 9.76 -12.41 11.37
C THR A 22 10.58 -11.44 10.53
N ARG A 23 11.84 -11.19 10.90
CA ARG A 23 12.76 -10.34 10.13
C ARG A 23 13.03 -10.88 8.73
N ARG A 24 13.28 -12.18 8.60
CA ARG A 24 13.46 -12.83 7.29
C ARG A 24 12.19 -12.77 6.43
N ALA A 25 11.02 -12.97 7.04
CA ALA A 25 9.74 -12.91 6.35
C ALA A 25 9.48 -11.50 5.79
N ILE A 26 9.64 -10.46 6.61
CA ILE A 26 9.45 -9.06 6.18
C ILE A 26 10.43 -8.71 5.05
N ARG A 27 11.72 -9.05 5.19
CA ARG A 27 12.73 -8.74 4.18
C ARG A 27 12.46 -9.42 2.82
N ARG A 28 11.83 -10.59 2.81
CA ARG A 28 11.51 -11.31 1.56
C ARG A 28 10.15 -10.95 0.97
N ARG A 29 9.17 -10.60 1.81
CA ARG A 29 7.76 -10.43 1.40
C ARG A 29 7.27 -8.97 1.42
N GLY A 30 8.09 -8.01 1.85
CA GLY A 30 7.70 -6.61 1.93
C GLY A 30 7.20 -6.02 0.61
N GLY A 31 7.90 -6.27 -0.50
CA GLY A 31 7.43 -5.83 -1.82
C GLY A 31 6.11 -6.48 -2.25
N LEU A 32 5.92 -7.78 -1.94
CA LEU A 32 4.67 -8.48 -2.25
C LEU A 32 3.48 -7.95 -1.42
N MET A 33 3.70 -7.61 -0.15
CA MET A 33 2.67 -7.00 0.68
C MET A 33 2.26 -5.63 0.16
N ALA A 34 3.21 -4.83 -0.35
CA ALA A 34 2.88 -3.54 -0.96
C ALA A 34 2.04 -3.69 -2.24
N ILE A 35 2.34 -4.67 -3.09
CA ILE A 35 1.48 -5.03 -4.24
C ILE A 35 0.09 -5.46 -3.73
N GLY A 36 0.03 -6.25 -2.65
CA GLY A 36 -1.23 -6.64 -2.01
C GLY A 36 -2.07 -5.44 -1.56
N VAL A 37 -1.44 -4.41 -0.99
CA VAL A 37 -2.13 -3.15 -0.63
C VAL A 37 -2.66 -2.45 -1.88
N ALA A 38 -1.83 -2.31 -2.93
CA ALA A 38 -2.26 -1.71 -4.19
C ALA A 38 -3.43 -2.48 -4.82
N ALA A 39 -3.37 -3.80 -4.84
CA ALA A 39 -4.44 -4.66 -5.34
C ALA A 39 -5.73 -4.51 -4.52
N ALA A 40 -5.63 -4.43 -3.19
CA ALA A 40 -6.77 -4.19 -2.31
C ALA A 40 -7.41 -2.82 -2.55
N MET A 41 -6.60 -1.78 -2.78
CA MET A 41 -7.11 -0.45 -3.15
C MET A 41 -7.82 -0.47 -4.50
N TRP A 42 -7.21 -1.12 -5.52
CA TRP A 42 -7.81 -1.24 -6.85
C TRP A 42 -9.15 -1.98 -6.80
N PHE A 43 -9.19 -3.11 -6.09
CA PHE A 43 -10.42 -3.88 -5.88
C PHE A 43 -11.46 -3.09 -5.08
N GLY A 44 -11.02 -2.35 -4.05
CA GLY A 44 -11.87 -1.44 -3.29
C GLY A 44 -12.51 -0.36 -4.19
N GLY A 45 -11.78 0.16 -5.18
CA GLY A 45 -12.31 1.09 -6.17
C GLY A 45 -13.39 0.47 -7.04
N ILE A 46 -13.20 -0.78 -7.48
CA ILE A 46 -14.22 -1.52 -8.25
C ILE A 46 -15.48 -1.71 -7.40
N VAL A 47 -15.32 -2.22 -6.18
CA VAL A 47 -16.45 -2.48 -5.28
C VAL A 47 -17.19 -1.18 -4.95
N LEU A 48 -16.47 -0.09 -4.68
CA LEU A 48 -17.06 1.21 -4.38
C LEU A 48 -17.90 1.73 -5.56
N SER A 49 -17.45 1.49 -6.80
CA SER A 49 -18.19 1.90 -8.01
C SER A 49 -19.54 1.19 -8.16
N TRP A 50 -19.68 0.01 -7.56
CA TRP A 50 -20.94 -0.75 -7.57
C TRP A 50 -21.88 -0.32 -6.44
N ILE A 51 -21.34 0.12 -5.30
CA ILE A 51 -22.12 0.47 -4.12
C ILE A 51 -22.63 1.92 -4.21
N LEU A 52 -21.82 2.85 -4.71
CA LEU A 52 -22.20 4.26 -4.85
C LEU A 52 -22.41 4.63 -6.33
N PRO A 53 -23.67 4.63 -6.83
CA PRO A 53 -23.96 5.15 -8.15
C PRO A 53 -23.89 6.69 -8.17
N GLY A 54 -23.57 7.26 -9.35
CA GLY A 54 -23.52 8.70 -9.58
C GLY A 54 -22.11 9.29 -9.60
N VAL A 55 -22.02 10.60 -9.84
CA VAL A 55 -20.75 11.31 -10.11
C VAL A 55 -19.77 11.21 -8.93
N ILE A 56 -20.27 11.34 -7.70
CA ILE A 56 -19.44 11.26 -6.48
C ILE A 56 -18.84 9.86 -6.33
N GLY A 57 -19.66 8.81 -6.53
CA GLY A 57 -19.20 7.43 -6.47
C GLY A 57 -18.17 7.10 -7.55
N GLY A 58 -18.41 7.56 -8.78
CA GLY A 58 -17.47 7.44 -9.89
C GLY A 58 -16.14 8.14 -9.60
N ALA A 59 -16.18 9.38 -9.10
CA ALA A 59 -14.97 10.15 -8.76
C ALA A 59 -14.15 9.49 -7.64
N LEU A 60 -14.79 9.06 -6.54
CA LEU A 60 -14.10 8.40 -5.43
C LEU A 60 -13.48 7.07 -5.87
N SER A 61 -14.22 6.28 -6.65
CA SER A 61 -13.73 5.01 -7.19
C SER A 61 -12.55 5.22 -8.13
N PHE A 62 -12.62 6.24 -8.98
CA PHE A 62 -11.55 6.62 -9.89
C PHE A 62 -10.29 7.08 -9.15
N VAL A 63 -10.43 7.97 -8.16
CA VAL A 63 -9.32 8.42 -7.33
C VAL A 63 -8.66 7.21 -6.66
N LEU A 64 -9.44 6.30 -6.09
CA LEU A 64 -8.91 5.10 -5.44
C LEU A 64 -8.16 4.17 -6.41
N MET A 65 -8.68 3.99 -7.63
CA MET A 65 -8.00 3.25 -8.70
C MET A 65 -6.69 3.92 -9.13
N VAL A 66 -6.65 5.25 -9.22
CA VAL A 66 -5.42 6.00 -9.54
C VAL A 66 -4.41 5.93 -8.40
N MET A 67 -4.86 5.94 -7.14
CA MET A 67 -3.96 5.69 -6.01
C MET A 67 -3.34 4.30 -6.06
N ALA A 68 -4.10 3.29 -6.51
CA ALA A 68 -3.57 1.95 -6.71
C ALA A 68 -2.60 1.89 -7.91
N LEU A 69 -2.92 2.58 -8.99
CA LEU A 69 -2.19 2.61 -10.26
C LEU A 69 -1.75 4.04 -10.62
N PRO A 70 -0.74 4.61 -9.93
CA PRO A 70 -0.36 6.02 -10.11
C PRO A 70 0.20 6.34 -11.50
N VAL A 71 0.58 5.33 -12.28
CA VAL A 71 1.02 5.50 -13.68
C VAL A 71 -0.15 5.67 -14.65
N MET A 72 -1.37 5.32 -14.24
CA MET A 72 -2.57 5.34 -15.10
C MET A 72 -2.84 6.72 -15.73
N PRO A 73 -2.80 7.85 -14.99
CA PRO A 73 -3.04 9.18 -15.57
C PRO A 73 -1.98 9.61 -16.59
N ILE A 74 -0.72 9.20 -16.38
CA ILE A 74 0.41 9.52 -17.28
C ILE A 74 0.17 8.90 -18.67
N LEU A 75 -0.46 7.72 -18.71
CA LEU A 75 -0.80 7.04 -19.96
C LEU A 75 -2.10 7.57 -20.61
N GLY A 76 -2.71 8.62 -20.04
CA GLY A 76 -3.94 9.22 -20.55
C GLY A 76 -5.19 8.36 -20.32
N MET A 77 -5.16 7.42 -19.36
CA MET A 77 -6.36 6.70 -18.93
C MET A 77 -7.12 7.52 -17.89
N PRO A 78 -8.46 7.61 -17.96
CA PRO A 78 -9.35 6.78 -18.77
C PRO A 78 -9.71 7.36 -20.14
N ALA A 79 -9.28 8.60 -20.46
CA ALA A 79 -9.63 9.30 -21.70
C ALA A 79 -9.24 8.53 -22.98
N SER A 80 -8.24 7.66 -22.86
CA SER A 80 -7.83 6.76 -23.92
C SER A 80 -7.85 5.31 -23.43
N GLY A 81 -8.79 4.52 -23.96
CA GLY A 81 -8.92 3.10 -23.63
C GLY A 81 -7.80 2.23 -24.23
N GLY A 82 -7.70 0.99 -23.74
CA GLY A 82 -6.85 -0.03 -24.35
C GLY A 82 -6.21 -0.98 -23.33
N GLY A 83 -6.37 -2.29 -23.56
CA GLY A 83 -5.82 -3.33 -22.68
C GLY A 83 -4.29 -3.27 -22.53
N GLN A 84 -3.55 -2.91 -23.59
CA GLN A 84 -2.10 -2.75 -23.54
C GLN A 84 -1.66 -1.62 -22.60
N ARG A 85 -2.35 -0.47 -22.62
CA ARG A 85 -2.04 0.66 -21.74
C ARG A 85 -2.32 0.31 -20.28
N LEU A 86 -3.43 -0.39 -20.03
CA LEU A 86 -3.76 -0.91 -18.71
C LEU A 86 -2.70 -1.90 -18.20
N LEU A 87 -2.25 -2.83 -19.05
CA LEU A 87 -1.16 -3.75 -18.72
C LEU A 87 0.14 -3.01 -18.35
N VAL A 88 0.53 -2.00 -19.13
CA VAL A 88 1.72 -1.19 -18.83
C VAL A 88 1.55 -0.43 -17.52
N ALA A 89 0.38 0.16 -17.25
CA ALA A 89 0.10 0.82 -15.98
C ALA A 89 0.17 -0.14 -14.79
N VAL A 90 -0.42 -1.34 -14.92
CA VAL A 90 -0.42 -2.38 -13.87
C VAL A 90 1.00 -2.84 -13.58
N ILE A 91 1.79 -3.18 -14.60
CA ILE A 91 3.16 -3.65 -14.43
C ILE A 91 4.03 -2.55 -13.81
N SER A 92 4.00 -1.35 -14.38
CA SER A 92 4.82 -0.23 -13.90
C SER A 92 4.46 0.18 -12.48
N SER A 93 3.17 0.23 -12.16
CA SER A 93 2.69 0.55 -10.80
C SER A 93 3.05 -0.56 -9.82
N SER A 94 2.95 -1.83 -10.22
CA SER A 94 3.37 -2.97 -9.40
C SER A 94 4.86 -2.92 -9.07
N VAL A 95 5.69 -2.53 -10.04
CA VAL A 95 7.13 -2.32 -9.82
C VAL A 95 7.37 -1.19 -8.82
N ILE A 96 6.69 -0.05 -8.95
CA ILE A 96 6.78 1.08 -8.01
C ILE A 96 6.41 0.63 -6.59
N TRP A 97 5.24 -0.01 -6.43
CA TRP A 97 4.77 -0.49 -5.14
C TRP A 97 5.70 -1.53 -4.54
N TRP A 98 6.21 -2.45 -5.35
CA TRP A 98 7.18 -3.45 -4.91
C TRP A 98 8.46 -2.79 -4.39
N PHE A 99 9.01 -1.81 -5.11
CA PHE A 99 10.22 -1.09 -4.67
C PHE A 99 9.99 -0.33 -3.37
N ILE A 100 8.84 0.35 -3.22
CA ILE A 100 8.48 1.02 -1.96
C ILE A 100 8.36 -0.01 -0.82
N GLY A 101 7.62 -1.09 -1.02
CA GLY A 101 7.46 -2.15 -0.01
C GLY A 101 8.78 -2.82 0.37
N GLN A 102 9.66 -3.04 -0.60
CA GLN A 102 10.95 -3.69 -0.42
C GLN A 102 11.97 -2.76 0.26
N THR A 103 11.98 -1.47 -0.09
CA THR A 103 12.85 -0.47 0.58
C THR A 103 12.45 -0.28 2.04
N VAL A 104 11.15 -0.20 2.35
CA VAL A 104 10.64 -0.16 3.72
C VAL A 104 11.02 -1.44 4.47
N ALA A 105 10.83 -2.61 3.86
CA ALA A 105 11.22 -3.88 4.47
C ALA A 105 12.72 -3.95 4.77
N ALA A 106 13.58 -3.43 3.88
CA ALA A 106 15.01 -3.35 4.12
C ALA A 106 15.35 -2.39 5.29
N ARG A 107 14.64 -1.26 5.43
CA ARG A 107 14.82 -0.30 6.53
C ARG A 107 14.38 -0.87 7.88
N VAL A 108 13.15 -1.40 7.95
CA VAL A 108 12.58 -1.98 9.18
C VAL A 108 13.39 -3.19 9.63
N SER A 109 13.90 -4.00 8.69
CA SER A 109 14.75 -5.16 9.02
C SER A 109 16.12 -4.81 9.59
N LYS A 110 16.51 -3.53 9.69
CA LYS A 110 17.72 -3.08 10.41
C LYS A 110 17.43 -2.65 11.85
N ARG A 111 16.16 -2.44 12.22
CA ARG A 111 15.77 -1.94 13.55
C ARG A 111 15.85 -3.06 14.62
N PRO A 112 16.00 -2.71 15.91
CA PRO A 112 16.00 -3.70 17.00
C PRO A 112 14.66 -4.43 17.15
N VAL A 113 13.57 -3.67 17.05
CA VAL A 113 12.19 -4.18 17.04
C VAL A 113 11.72 -4.33 15.59
N VAL A 114 11.35 -5.55 15.20
CA VAL A 114 10.94 -5.88 13.83
C VAL A 114 9.56 -6.54 13.84
N GLY A 115 8.62 -5.92 13.14
CA GLY A 115 7.26 -6.41 13.00
C GLY A 115 6.55 -5.83 11.79
N TRP A 116 5.43 -6.47 11.42
CA TRP A 116 4.59 -6.06 10.30
C TRP A 116 3.90 -4.72 10.55
N ARG A 117 3.65 -4.38 11.80
CA ARG A 117 3.07 -3.09 12.19
C ARG A 117 4.03 -1.93 11.93
N GLU A 118 5.31 -2.14 12.21
CA GLU A 118 6.36 -1.16 11.94
C GLU A 118 6.58 -0.99 10.43
N TRP A 119 6.54 -2.10 9.68
CA TRP A 119 6.52 -2.06 8.22
C TRP A 119 5.32 -1.26 7.68
N ALA A 120 4.10 -1.54 8.15
CA ALA A 120 2.90 -0.84 7.68
C ALA A 120 2.97 0.66 7.98
N ARG A 121 3.43 1.05 9.18
CA ARG A 121 3.56 2.47 9.56
C ARG A 121 4.54 3.22 8.65
N GLU A 122 5.70 2.63 8.39
CA GLU A 122 6.72 3.26 7.54
C GLU A 122 6.34 3.22 6.06
N PHE A 123 5.60 2.18 5.64
CA PHE A 123 5.01 2.08 4.31
C PHE A 123 3.95 3.15 4.06
N VAL A 124 3.03 3.37 5.01
CA VAL A 124 2.01 4.42 4.90
C VAL A 124 2.66 5.80 4.81
N PHE A 125 3.73 6.06 5.56
CA PHE A 125 4.43 7.34 5.49
C PHE A 125 5.05 7.61 4.12
N LEU A 126 5.71 6.62 3.50
CA LEU A 126 6.23 6.75 2.14
C LEU A 126 5.12 6.74 1.08
N GLY A 127 4.10 5.92 1.28
CA GLY A 127 2.94 5.80 0.39
C GLY A 127 2.13 7.10 0.33
N LEU A 128 2.04 7.85 1.44
CA LEU A 128 1.38 9.17 1.48
C LEU A 128 1.98 10.15 0.47
N GLY A 129 3.30 10.16 0.29
CA GLY A 129 3.93 11.03 -0.71
C GLY A 129 3.46 10.69 -2.14
N LEU A 130 3.39 9.39 -2.45
CA LEU A 130 2.88 8.90 -3.74
C LEU A 130 1.39 9.20 -3.92
N TRP A 131 0.59 9.00 -2.88
CA TRP A 131 -0.85 9.28 -2.92
C TRP A 131 -1.16 10.77 -3.06
N ILE A 132 -0.47 11.62 -2.31
CA ILE A 132 -0.61 13.08 -2.43
C ILE A 132 -0.17 13.53 -3.82
N GLY A 133 0.93 12.99 -4.35
CA GLY A 133 1.39 13.27 -5.71
C GLY A 133 0.36 12.86 -6.78
N ALA A 134 -0.19 11.64 -6.68
CA ALA A 134 -1.22 11.15 -7.60
C ALA A 134 -2.52 11.97 -7.49
N ALA A 135 -2.95 12.33 -6.28
CA ALA A 135 -4.16 13.13 -6.05
C ALA A 135 -3.98 14.54 -6.59
N GLY A 136 -2.84 15.16 -6.28
CA GLY A 136 -2.48 16.48 -6.74
C GLY A 136 -2.40 16.53 -8.26
N ALA A 137 -1.75 15.55 -8.90
CA ALA A 137 -1.68 15.46 -10.35
C ALA A 137 -3.07 15.35 -11.00
N LEU A 138 -3.98 14.55 -10.40
CA LEU A 138 -5.36 14.46 -10.86
C LEU A 138 -6.11 15.79 -10.72
N ILE A 139 -6.01 16.45 -9.56
CA ILE A 139 -6.69 17.72 -9.31
C ILE A 139 -6.18 18.79 -10.29
N ILE A 140 -4.86 18.89 -10.47
CA ILE A 140 -4.24 19.82 -11.42
C ILE A 140 -4.71 19.50 -12.85
N GLY A 141 -4.72 18.23 -13.24
CA GLY A 141 -5.20 17.80 -14.56
C GLY A 141 -6.67 18.15 -14.78
N ALA A 142 -7.53 17.93 -13.78
CA ALA A 142 -8.95 18.27 -13.85
C ALA A 142 -9.18 19.78 -13.99
N VAL A 143 -8.46 20.60 -13.21
CA VAL A 143 -8.51 22.07 -13.32
C VAL A 143 -8.00 22.55 -14.68
N ALA A 144 -6.88 22.01 -15.16
CA ALA A 144 -6.31 22.39 -16.45
C ALA A 144 -7.22 22.05 -17.65
N LEU A 145 -8.06 21.02 -17.52
CA LEU A 145 -9.03 20.61 -18.54
C LEU A 145 -10.39 21.32 -18.42
N GLY A 146 -10.58 22.20 -17.44
CA GLY A 146 -11.84 22.93 -17.24
C GLY A 146 -12.98 22.05 -16.72
N ALA A 147 -12.67 21.03 -15.90
CA ALA A 147 -13.68 20.17 -15.29
C ALA A 147 -14.51 20.85 -14.18
N PHE A 148 -14.24 22.13 -13.90
CA PHE A 148 -14.88 22.96 -12.87
C PHE A 148 -15.12 24.37 -13.40
#